data_AF-A0A4Q9XLF1-F1
#
_entry.id   AF-A0A4Q9XLF1-F1
#
_cell.length_a   1.000
_cell.length_b   1.000
_cell.length_c   1.000
_cell.angle_alpha   90.00
_cell.angle_beta   90.00
_cell.angle_gamma   90.00
#
_symmetry.space_group_name_H-M   'P 1'
#
loop_
_entity.id
_entity.type
_entity.pdbx_description
1 polymer ?
#
loop_
_entity_poly.entity_id
_entity_poly.type
_entity_poly.pdbx_seq_one_letter_code
_entity_poly.pdbx_strand_id
1 'polypeptide(L)' 'MSAPTNLDEFIHDLRNPLNNISMYAELGKMQAQQGATAEKLLQTFDTIIAQCQRSSQLLDSLKQHG' A
#
# COMPACT_ATOMS: atom_id res chain seq x y z
N MET A 1 -6.22 27.02 -13.57
CA MET A 1 -5.72 25.82 -12.86
C MET A 1 -6.04 26.05 -11.40
N SER A 2 -7.01 25.32 -10.85
CA SER A 2 -7.27 25.35 -9.41
C SER A 2 -6.03 24.81 -8.70
N ALA A 3 -5.53 25.54 -7.69
CA ALA A 3 -4.39 25.08 -6.89
C ALA A 3 -4.72 23.71 -6.27
N PRO A 4 -3.77 22.75 -6.22
CA PRO A 4 -4.02 21.48 -5.57
C PRO A 4 -4.45 21.72 -4.13
N THR A 5 -5.61 21.20 -3.79
CA THR A 5 -6.09 21.20 -2.41
C THR A 5 -5.25 20.18 -1.65
N ASN A 6 -4.89 20.45 -0.40
CA ASN A 6 -4.12 19.53 0.47
C ASN A 6 -4.73 18.11 0.51
N LEU A 7 -6.05 18.00 0.24
CA LEU A 7 -6.78 16.75 0.09
C LEU A 7 -6.44 15.96 -1.20
N ASP A 8 -6.21 16.62 -2.33
CA ASP A 8 -5.89 15.95 -3.60
C ASP A 8 -4.51 15.29 -3.54
N GLU A 9 -3.53 15.99 -2.95
CA GLU A 9 -2.19 15.46 -2.67
C GLU A 9 -2.27 14.30 -1.68
N PHE A 10 -3.06 14.43 -0.62
CA PHE A 10 -3.31 13.34 0.32
C PHE A 10 -3.91 12.09 -0.34
N ILE A 11 -4.94 12.26 -1.18
CA ILE A 11 -5.57 11.15 -1.91
C ILE A 11 -4.56 10.49 -2.84
N HIS A 12 -3.72 11.28 -3.52
CA HIS A 12 -2.65 10.77 -4.37
C HIS A 12 -1.65 9.93 -3.54
N ASP A 13 -1.22 10.44 -2.40
CA ASP A 13 -0.27 9.75 -1.52
C ASP A 13 -0.84 8.48 -0.91
N LEU A 14 -2.14 8.45 -0.61
CA LEU A 14 -2.83 7.26 -0.13
C LEU A 14 -3.04 6.21 -1.23
N ARG A 15 -3.25 6.62 -2.49
CA ARG A 15 -3.38 5.68 -3.61
C ARG A 15 -2.13 4.84 -3.84
N ASN A 16 -0.95 5.40 -3.58
CA ASN A 16 0.31 4.70 -3.81
C ASN A 16 0.47 3.41 -2.98
N PRO A 17 0.38 3.41 -1.64
CA PRO A 17 0.43 2.18 -0.87
C PRO A 17 -0.76 1.24 -1.16
N LEU A 18 -1.95 1.75 -1.47
CA LEU A 18 -3.10 0.91 -1.85
C LEU A 18 -2.87 0.14 -3.16
N ASN A 19 -2.29 0.80 -4.16
CA ASN A 19 -1.91 0.16 -5.42
C ASN A 19 -0.83 -0.90 -5.19
N ASN A 20 0.17 -0.59 -4.36
CA ASN A 20 1.20 -1.56 -4.00
C ASN A 20 0.60 -2.78 -3.29
N ILE A 21 -0.32 -2.61 -2.34
CA ILE A 21 -1.02 -3.73 -1.68
C ILE A 21 -1.65 -4.66 -2.72
N SER A 22 -2.39 -4.09 -3.67
CA SER A 22 -3.06 -4.88 -4.72
C SER A 22 -2.05 -5.62 -5.59
N MET A 23 -1.00 -4.93 -6.05
CA MET A 23 0.05 -5.52 -6.88
C MET A 23 0.80 -6.65 -6.16
N TYR A 24 1.19 -6.45 -4.90
CA TYR A 24 1.90 -7.48 -4.12
C TYR A 24 0.98 -8.65 -3.76
N ALA A 25 -0.32 -8.43 -3.57
CA ALA A 25 -1.27 -9.51 -3.37
C ALA A 25 -1.42 -10.38 -4.65
N GLU A 26 -1.51 -9.75 -5.82
CA GLU A 26 -1.52 -10.46 -7.11
C GLU A 26 -0.20 -11.21 -7.34
N LEU A 27 0.94 -10.58 -7.03
CA LEU A 27 2.25 -11.21 -7.09
C LEU A 27 2.34 -12.42 -6.16
N GLY A 28 1.88 -12.29 -4.91
CA GLY A 28 1.87 -13.40 -3.94
C GLY A 28 1.00 -14.57 -4.41
N LYS A 29 -0.15 -14.27 -5.02
CA LYS A 29 -1.00 -15.29 -5.65
C LYS A 29 -0.28 -16.02 -6.79
N MET A 30 0.39 -15.28 -7.69
CA MET A 30 1.18 -15.88 -8.77
C MET A 30 2.34 -16.72 -8.24
N GLN A 31 3.07 -16.22 -7.25
CA GLN A 31 4.17 -16.93 -6.59
C GLN A 31 3.69 -18.26 -5.97
N ALA A 32 2.55 -18.24 -5.26
CA ALA A 32 1.97 -19.43 -4.67
C ALA A 32 1.58 -20.46 -5.74
N GLN A 33 0.97 -20.02 -6.84
CA GLN A 33 0.61 -20.88 -7.98
C GLN A 33 1.84 -21.50 -8.66
N GLN A 34 2.97 -20.80 -8.67
CA GLN A 34 4.24 -21.25 -9.25
C GLN A 34 5.10 -22.07 -8.28
N GLY A 35 4.61 -22.37 -7.08
CA GLY A 35 5.34 -23.16 -6.09
C GLY A 35 6.51 -22.42 -5.45
N ALA A 36 6.39 -21.11 -5.28
CA ALA A 36 7.38 -20.32 -4.56
C ALA A 36 7.57 -20.84 -3.13
N THR A 37 8.79 -20.66 -2.60
CA THR A 37 9.11 -21.06 -1.23
C THR A 37 8.32 -20.24 -0.22
N ALA A 38 8.12 -20.80 0.98
CA ALA A 38 7.49 -20.09 2.09
C ALA A 38 8.18 -18.74 2.37
N GLU A 39 9.52 -18.70 2.29
CA GLU A 39 10.30 -17.47 2.48
C GLU A 39 9.94 -16.37 1.46
N LYS A 40 9.78 -16.73 0.18
CA LYS A 40 9.39 -15.78 -0.87
C LYS A 40 8.00 -15.20 -0.64
N LEU A 41 7.07 -16.05 -0.19
CA LEU A 41 5.71 -15.65 0.15
C LEU A 41 5.69 -14.74 1.39
N LEU A 42 6.49 -15.07 2.41
CA LEU A 42 6.65 -14.23 3.60
C LEU A 42 7.17 -12.83 3.24
N GLN A 43 8.19 -12.73 2.39
CA GLN A 43 8.68 -11.43 1.90
C GLN A 43 7.60 -10.61 1.18
N THR A 44 6.73 -11.28 0.41
CA THR A 44 5.60 -10.64 -0.24
C THR A 44 4.58 -10.13 0.79
N PHE A 45 4.27 -10.94 1.81
CA PHE A 45 3.38 -10.54 2.90
C PHE A 45 3.95 -9.40 3.75
N ASP A 46 5.25 -9.42 4.06
CA ASP A 46 5.93 -8.35 4.79
C ASP A 46 5.79 -7.01 4.04
N THR A 47 5.89 -7.05 2.71
CA THR A 47 5.69 -5.86 1.89
C THR A 47 4.25 -5.36 1.95
N ILE A 48 3.26 -6.26 1.84
CA ILE A 48 1.83 -5.90 1.98
C ILE A 48 1.57 -5.26 3.34
N ILE A 49 2.09 -5.86 4.42
CA ILE A 49 1.93 -5.35 5.79
C ILE A 49 2.54 -3.95 5.91
N ALA A 50 3.75 -3.73 5.39
CA ALA A 50 4.39 -2.43 5.41
C ALA A 50 3.57 -1.36 4.66
N GLN A 51 2.95 -1.70 3.53
CA GLN A 51 2.07 -0.78 2.81
C GLN A 51 0.78 -0.50 3.58
N CYS A 52 0.18 -1.49 4.25
CA CYS A 52 -0.97 -1.28 5.13
C CYS A 52 -0.63 -0.32 6.28
N GLN A 53 0.52 -0.50 6.92
CA GLN A 53 0.99 0.38 7.99
C GLN A 53 1.20 1.82 7.47
N ARG A 54 1.80 1.97 6.29
CA ARG A 54 1.95 3.28 5.65
C ARG A 54 0.60 3.94 5.35
N SER A 55 -0.37 3.19 4.83
CA SER A 55 -1.74 3.70 4.62
C SER A 55 -2.35 4.20 5.92
N SER A 56 -2.19 3.45 7.02
CA SER A 56 -2.67 3.87 8.34
C SER A 56 -2.01 5.16 8.81
N GLN A 57 -0.69 5.29 8.66
CA GLN A 57 0.05 6.51 9.05
C GLN A 57 -0.40 7.74 8.25
N LEU A 58 -0.64 7.58 6.95
CA LEU A 58 -1.21 8.65 6.13
C LEU A 58 -2.60 9.04 6.65
N LEU A 59 -3.49 8.07 6.85
CA LEU A 59 -4.84 8.31 7.37
C LEU A 59 -4.83 8.99 8.76
N ASP A 60 -3.89 8.63 9.64
CA ASP A 60 -3.76 9.29 10.94
C ASP A 60 -3.22 10.72 10.83
N SER A 61 -2.35 10.99 9.85
CA SER A 61 -1.85 12.34 9.55
C SER A 61 -2.99 13.28 9.10
N LEU A 62 -4.01 12.74 8.44
CA LEU A 62 -5.24 13.49 8.09
C LEU A 62 -6.01 13.92 9.35
N LYS A 63 -6.13 13.04 10.35
CA LYS A 63 -6.85 13.33 11.61
C LYS A 63 -6.17 14.37 12.48
N GLN A 64 -4.84 14.50 12.39
CA GLN A 64 -4.08 15.48 13.19
C GLN A 64 -4.15 16.90 12.62
N HIS A 65 -4.67 17.09 11.40
CA HIS A 65 -4.80 18.38 10.73
C HIS A 65 -6.26 18.76 10.41
N GLY A 66 -7.23 17.97 10.88
CA GLY A 66 -8.68 18.17 10.69
C GLY A 66 -9.36 18.75 11.92
#